data_AF-A0A352I9Q5-F1
#
_entry.id   AF-A0A352I9Q5-F1
#
_cell.length_a   1.000
_cell.length_b   1.000
_cell.length_c   1.000
_cell.angle_alpha   90.00
_cell.angle_beta   90.00
_cell.angle_gamma   90.00
#
_symmetry.space_group_name_H-M   'P 1'
#
loop_
_entity.id
_entity.type
_entity.pdbx_description
1 polymer ?
#
loop_
_entity_poly.entity_id
_entity_poly.type
_entity_poly.pdbx_seq_one_letter_code
_entity_poly.pdbx_strand_id
1 'polypeptide(L)'
;MAAFYKYREEMAEWFKQLMKSEEFLTAKYRIVICHFPILVGNKRNNEFDGQPHLSSLMLPLLKQCDIDLYVAGHYHPATYLYEGVNYNGQGNKFEEYIIGAHTGMRIDIADGNIRLKIADHQGNVLMDKVVKDSKAAQKTVILTTKE
;
A
#
# COMPACT_ATOMS: atom_id res chain seq x y z
N MET A 1 -25.22 1.84 1.97
CA MET A 1 -24.09 2.10 2.91
C MET A 1 -23.72 0.89 3.76
N ALA A 2 -24.65 0.18 4.43
CA ALA A 2 -24.35 -0.99 5.26
C ALA A 2 -23.63 -2.15 4.51
N ALA A 3 -23.98 -2.41 3.24
CA ALA A 3 -23.34 -3.46 2.44
C ALA A 3 -21.82 -3.26 2.27
N PHE A 4 -21.36 -2.02 2.25
CA PHE A 4 -19.93 -1.70 2.12
C PHE A 4 -19.15 -1.90 3.43
N TYR A 5 -19.81 -1.85 4.59
CA TYR A 5 -19.16 -2.18 5.87
C TYR A 5 -18.84 -3.67 5.92
N LYS A 6 -19.86 -4.51 5.68
CA LYS A 6 -19.69 -5.97 5.66
C LYS A 6 -18.63 -6.43 4.66
N TYR A 7 -18.63 -5.85 3.46
CA TYR A 7 -17.59 -6.16 2.46
C TYR A 7 -16.16 -5.85 2.95
N ARG A 8 -15.96 -4.73 3.66
CA ARG A 8 -14.64 -4.39 4.24
C ARG A 8 -14.25 -5.33 5.38
N GLU A 9 -15.21 -5.79 6.18
CA GLU A 9 -14.98 -6.81 7.21
C GLU A 9 -14.60 -8.15 6.59
N GLU A 10 -15.31 -8.59 5.55
CA GLU A 10 -15.00 -9.80 4.78
C GLU A 10 -13.60 -9.72 4.13
N MET A 11 -13.23 -8.54 3.61
CA MET A 11 -11.88 -8.27 3.11
C MET A 11 -10.82 -8.41 4.21
N ALA A 12 -11.08 -7.90 5.42
CA ALA A 12 -10.16 -8.03 6.54
C ALA A 12 -10.00 -9.50 6.99
N GLU A 13 -11.10 -10.26 7.04
CA GLU A 13 -11.04 -11.70 7.34
C GLU A 13 -10.30 -12.49 6.26
N TRP A 14 -10.55 -12.19 4.98
CA TRP A 14 -9.78 -12.76 3.89
C TRP A 14 -8.29 -12.47 4.04
N PHE A 15 -7.92 -11.23 4.36
CA PHE A 15 -6.53 -10.84 4.54
C PHE A 15 -5.87 -11.58 5.72
N LYS A 16 -6.58 -11.79 6.83
CA LYS A 16 -6.10 -12.62 7.95
C LYS A 16 -5.79 -14.05 7.55
N GLN A 17 -6.54 -14.63 6.61
CA GLN A 17 -6.22 -15.96 6.08
C GLN A 17 -5.04 -15.90 5.11
N LEU A 18 -5.00 -14.89 4.25
CA LEU A 18 -3.89 -14.67 3.33
C LEU A 18 -2.55 -14.53 4.06
N MET A 19 -2.52 -13.80 5.18
CA MET A 19 -1.33 -13.62 6.02
C MET A 19 -0.72 -14.94 6.52
N LYS A 20 -1.49 -16.03 6.55
CA LYS A 20 -1.05 -17.36 6.98
C LYS A 20 -0.63 -18.28 5.83
N SER A 21 -0.88 -17.86 4.58
CA SER A 21 -0.54 -18.65 3.40
C SER A 21 0.97 -18.75 3.21
N GLU A 22 1.43 -19.88 2.67
CA GLU A 22 2.84 -20.09 2.36
C GLU A 22 3.33 -19.02 1.37
N GLU A 23 2.51 -18.66 0.39
CA GLU A 23 2.81 -17.65 -0.62
C GLU A 23 3.05 -16.28 0.02
N PHE A 24 2.20 -15.87 0.97
CA PHE A 24 2.38 -14.60 1.66
C PHE A 24 3.60 -14.61 2.60
N LEU A 25 3.83 -15.71 3.30
CA LEU A 25 4.93 -15.86 4.25
C LEU A 25 6.30 -15.93 3.53
N THR A 26 6.35 -16.57 2.37
CA THR A 26 7.58 -16.75 1.57
C THR A 26 7.81 -15.66 0.51
N ALA A 27 6.81 -14.78 0.27
CA ALA A 27 6.95 -13.69 -0.68
C ALA A 27 8.15 -12.77 -0.34
N LYS A 28 9.04 -12.58 -1.33
CA LYS A 28 10.19 -11.68 -1.21
C LYS A 28 9.78 -10.21 -1.11
N TYR A 29 8.70 -9.86 -1.79
CA TYR A 29 8.15 -8.50 -1.86
C TYR A 29 6.67 -8.52 -1.50
N ARG A 30 6.27 -7.60 -0.61
CA ARG A 30 4.87 -7.41 -0.24
C ARG A 30 4.46 -5.99 -0.58
N ILE A 31 3.82 -5.84 -1.73
CA ILE A 31 3.32 -4.56 -2.24
C ILE A 31 1.80 -4.56 -2.15
N VAL A 32 1.23 -3.53 -1.55
CA VAL A 32 -0.21 -3.33 -1.44
C VAL A 32 -0.62 -2.25 -2.42
N ILE A 33 -1.61 -2.53 -3.25
CA ILE A 33 -2.24 -1.56 -4.15
C ILE A 33 -3.70 -1.46 -3.75
N CYS A 34 -4.13 -0.28 -3.32
CA CYS A 34 -5.52 -0.03 -2.92
C CYS A 34 -5.95 1.34 -3.41
N HIS A 35 -7.19 1.50 -3.87
CA HIS A 35 -7.65 2.80 -4.34
C HIS A 35 -7.58 3.88 -3.24
N PHE A 36 -7.95 3.52 -2.00
CA PHE A 36 -8.01 4.44 -0.88
C PHE A 36 -6.71 4.46 -0.08
N PRO A 37 -6.18 5.65 0.25
CA PRO A 37 -5.09 5.80 1.21
C PRO A 37 -5.48 5.29 2.60
N ILE A 38 -4.52 4.71 3.32
CA ILE A 38 -4.70 4.09 4.62
C ILE A 38 -4.10 4.92 5.77
N LEU A 39 -3.14 5.81 5.50
CA LEU A 39 -2.48 6.63 6.53
C LEU A 39 -3.05 8.05 6.66
N VAL A 40 -3.57 8.63 5.57
CA VAL A 40 -4.10 10.01 5.58
C VAL A 40 -5.43 10.12 6.32
N GLY A 41 -5.54 11.08 7.24
CA GLY A 41 -6.80 11.74 7.59
C GLY A 41 -7.91 10.84 8.17
N ASN A 42 -7.61 10.03 9.19
CA ASN A 42 -8.59 9.18 9.89
C ASN A 42 -9.55 9.95 10.83
N LYS A 43 -10.11 11.09 10.41
CA LYS A 43 -11.16 11.75 11.18
C LYS A 43 -12.51 11.28 10.66
N ARG A 44 -13.18 10.41 11.44
CA ARG A 44 -14.58 10.04 11.22
C ARG A 44 -15.41 11.32 11.16
N ASN A 45 -16.12 11.54 10.06
CA ASN A 45 -17.22 12.49 10.01
C ASN A 45 -18.53 11.70 9.80
N ASN A 46 -19.65 12.36 10.06
CA ASN A 46 -20.94 11.68 10.21
C ASN A 46 -21.56 11.23 8.87
N GLU A 47 -20.89 11.48 7.73
CA GLU A 47 -21.45 11.25 6.39
C GLU A 47 -20.58 10.35 5.49
N PHE A 48 -19.26 10.23 5.72
CA PHE A 48 -18.35 9.44 4.87
C PHE A 48 -17.27 8.68 5.68
N ASP A 49 -17.67 7.59 6.33
CA ASP A 49 -16.79 6.71 7.15
C ASP A 49 -16.18 5.54 6.33
N GLY A 50 -16.14 5.62 5.00
CA GLY A 50 -15.62 4.52 4.16
C GLY A 50 -14.14 4.23 4.39
N GLN A 51 -13.31 5.25 4.21
CA GLN A 51 -11.86 5.17 4.38
C GLN A 51 -11.45 5.04 5.87
N PRO A 52 -12.02 5.79 6.83
CA PRO A 52 -11.71 5.55 8.24
C PRO A 52 -12.09 4.13 8.69
N HIS A 53 -13.23 3.57 8.24
CA HIS A 53 -13.57 2.17 8.50
C HIS A 53 -12.53 1.21 7.90
N LEU A 54 -12.14 1.40 6.63
CA LEU A 54 -11.09 0.59 5.99
C LEU A 54 -9.77 0.63 6.77
N SER A 55 -9.33 1.83 7.16
CA SER A 55 -8.10 2.03 7.93
C SER A 55 -8.18 1.36 9.29
N SER A 56 -9.31 1.46 9.98
CA SER A 56 -9.52 0.82 11.28
C SER A 56 -9.40 -0.70 11.23
N LEU A 57 -9.81 -1.33 10.12
CA LEU A 57 -9.74 -2.78 9.92
C LEU A 57 -8.37 -3.23 9.40
N MET A 58 -7.85 -2.59 8.35
CA MET A 58 -6.70 -3.09 7.61
C MET A 58 -5.37 -2.59 8.17
N LEU A 59 -5.28 -1.36 8.67
CA LEU A 59 -4.00 -0.80 9.14
C LEU A 59 -3.38 -1.63 10.28
N PRO A 60 -4.13 -2.14 11.29
CA PRO A 60 -3.56 -3.01 12.31
C PRO A 60 -3.05 -4.35 11.76
N LEU A 61 -3.68 -4.89 10.72
CA LEU A 61 -3.25 -6.13 10.08
C LEU A 61 -1.99 -5.91 9.24
N LEU A 62 -1.96 -4.84 8.44
CA LEU A 62 -0.80 -4.47 7.62
C LEU A 62 0.43 -4.18 8.48
N LYS A 63 0.26 -3.58 9.67
CA LYS A 63 1.35 -3.33 10.63
C LYS A 63 1.96 -4.60 11.25
N GLN A 64 1.27 -5.73 11.19
CA GLN A 64 1.82 -7.03 11.63
C GLN A 64 2.69 -7.67 10.55
N CYS A 65 2.65 -7.14 9.32
CA CYS A 65 3.30 -7.68 8.16
C CYS A 65 4.53 -6.84 7.79
N ASP A 66 5.57 -7.50 7.26
CA ASP A 66 6.71 -6.83 6.62
C ASP A 66 6.30 -6.37 5.21
N ILE A 67 5.39 -5.38 5.14
CA ILE A 67 4.95 -4.73 3.91
C ILE A 67 6.05 -3.78 3.44
N ASP A 68 6.39 -3.84 2.16
CA ASP A 68 7.45 -3.04 1.57
C ASP A 68 6.94 -1.71 1.01
N LEU A 69 5.72 -1.71 0.47
CA LEU A 69 5.16 -0.57 -0.23
C LEU A 69 3.63 -0.60 -0.22
N TYR A 70 3.02 0.57 -0.03
CA TYR A 70 1.59 0.80 -0.23
C TYR A 70 1.40 1.89 -1.30
N VAL A 71 0.58 1.61 -2.31
CA VAL A 71 0.27 2.55 -3.39
C VAL A 71 -1.23 2.81 -3.44
N ALA A 72 -1.59 4.09 -3.43
CA ALA A 72 -2.95 4.58 -3.42
C ALA A 72 -3.22 5.68 -4.44
N GLY A 73 -4.50 6.03 -4.58
CA GLY A 73 -4.97 7.17 -5.37
C GLY A 73 -5.99 7.98 -4.59
N HIS A 74 -7.19 8.15 -5.17
CA HIS A 74 -8.35 8.80 -4.57
C HIS A 74 -8.27 10.33 -4.39
N TYR A 75 -7.19 10.88 -3.81
CA TYR A 75 -7.13 12.32 -3.51
C TYR A 75 -6.64 13.22 -4.64
N HIS A 76 -6.08 12.65 -5.70
CA HIS A 76 -5.59 13.42 -6.86
C HIS A 76 -4.71 14.63 -6.51
N PRO A 77 -3.63 14.48 -5.70
CA PRO A 77 -2.68 15.57 -5.47
C PRO A 77 -2.08 16.05 -6.80
N ALA A 78 -1.54 17.27 -6.82
CA ALA A 78 -0.96 17.83 -8.05
C ALA A 78 0.19 16.96 -8.62
N THR A 79 1.04 16.40 -7.73
CA THR A 79 2.16 15.52 -8.10
C THR A 79 2.03 14.13 -7.48
N TYR A 80 2.35 13.99 -6.21
CA TYR A 80 2.14 12.79 -5.39
C TYR A 80 2.15 13.20 -3.92
N LEU A 81 1.53 12.40 -3.05
CA LEU A 81 1.74 12.50 -1.60
C LEU A 81 2.54 11.30 -1.14
N TYR A 82 3.38 11.54 -0.15
CA TYR A 82 4.14 10.52 0.54
C TYR A 82 3.73 10.57 2.01
N GLU A 83 3.24 9.44 2.50
CA GLU A 83 2.94 9.23 3.90
C GLU A 83 3.83 8.09 4.39
N GLY A 84 4.85 8.43 5.16
CA GLY A 84 5.73 7.47 5.79
C GLY A 84 5.55 7.51 7.28
N VAL A 85 5.43 6.35 7.93
CA VAL A 85 5.60 6.31 9.38
C VAL A 85 7.04 5.87 9.67
N ASN A 86 7.94 6.85 9.78
CA ASN A 86 9.34 6.60 10.05
C ASN A 86 9.54 5.93 11.44
N TYR A 87 10.54 5.06 11.56
CA TYR A 87 10.67 4.14 12.70
C TYR A 87 11.61 4.62 13.80
N ASN A 88 11.11 4.65 15.05
CA ASN A 88 11.89 4.64 16.30
C ASN A 88 11.34 3.51 17.24
N GLY A 89 11.56 2.23 16.91
CA GLY A 89 11.65 1.16 17.92
C GLY A 89 10.54 0.12 18.17
N GLN A 90 9.40 0.05 17.45
CA GLN A 90 8.38 -1.05 17.58
C GLN A 90 7.70 -1.65 16.30
N GLY A 91 8.35 -2.42 15.38
CA GLY A 91 7.70 -3.13 14.23
C GLY A 91 7.40 -2.36 12.92
N ASN A 92 8.00 -2.77 11.79
CA ASN A 92 8.03 -2.10 10.48
C ASN A 92 6.72 -1.42 10.03
N LYS A 93 6.83 -0.17 9.59
CA LYS A 93 5.75 0.57 8.92
C LYS A 93 6.20 0.93 7.50
N PHE A 94 5.41 0.51 6.54
CA PHE A 94 5.62 0.68 5.10
C PHE A 94 5.51 2.14 4.67
N GLU A 95 6.09 2.45 3.51
CA GLU A 95 5.89 3.72 2.80
C GLU A 95 4.55 3.69 2.05
N GLU A 96 3.69 4.69 2.22
CA GLU A 96 2.49 4.91 1.42
C GLU A 96 2.72 6.05 0.42
N TYR A 97 2.41 5.79 -0.85
CA TYR A 97 2.41 6.79 -1.91
C TYR A 97 1.03 6.96 -2.51
N ILE A 98 0.59 8.20 -2.66
CA ILE A 98 -0.67 8.56 -3.30
C ILE A 98 -0.36 9.21 -4.65
N ILE A 99 -0.71 8.52 -5.73
CA ILE A 99 -0.46 8.99 -7.10
C ILE A 99 -1.36 10.19 -7.40
N GLY A 100 -0.78 11.22 -8.04
CA GLY A 100 -1.44 12.47 -8.37
C GLY A 100 -2.30 12.43 -9.63
N ALA A 101 -3.02 13.53 -9.86
CA ALA A 101 -3.97 13.68 -10.96
C ALA A 101 -3.31 13.57 -12.35
N HIS A 102 -2.04 13.98 -12.45
CA HIS A 102 -1.32 14.11 -13.71
C HIS A 102 0.03 13.40 -13.68
N THR A 103 0.14 12.36 -12.84
CA THR A 103 1.36 11.57 -12.68
C THR A 103 1.08 10.09 -12.81
N GLY A 104 2.10 9.33 -13.20
CA GLY A 104 2.09 7.88 -13.21
C GLY A 104 3.25 7.34 -12.39
N MET A 105 3.01 6.27 -11.63
CA MET A 105 4.06 5.52 -10.95
C MET A 105 4.42 4.26 -11.73
N ARG A 106 5.71 4.08 -11.98
CA ARG A 106 6.32 2.83 -12.41
C ARG A 106 7.01 2.17 -11.22
N ILE A 107 6.78 0.88 -11.05
CA ILE A 107 7.41 0.05 -10.03
C ILE A 107 8.25 -1.00 -10.76
N ASP A 108 9.57 -0.90 -10.62
CA ASP A 108 10.51 -1.88 -11.16
C ASP A 108 11.00 -2.79 -10.01
N ILE A 109 10.82 -4.10 -10.17
CA ILE A 109 11.31 -5.11 -9.23
C ILE A 109 12.42 -5.89 -9.93
N ALA A 110 13.66 -5.59 -9.57
CA ALA A 110 14.85 -6.21 -10.17
C ALA A 110 15.99 -6.25 -9.15
N ASP A 111 16.86 -7.26 -9.27
CA ASP A 111 18.12 -7.37 -8.51
C ASP A 111 17.99 -7.25 -6.99
N GLY A 112 16.86 -7.71 -6.43
CA GLY A 112 16.63 -7.59 -4.99
C GLY A 112 15.93 -6.30 -4.55
N ASN A 113 15.73 -5.35 -5.45
CA ASN A 113 15.26 -4.01 -5.13
C ASN A 113 13.84 -3.75 -5.64
N ILE A 114 13.13 -2.87 -4.93
CA ILE A 114 11.92 -2.19 -5.44
C ILE A 114 12.33 -0.77 -5.77
N ARG A 115 12.28 -0.40 -7.05
CA ARG A 115 12.54 0.96 -7.53
C ARG A 115 11.23 1.60 -7.96
N LEU A 116 10.97 2.79 -7.44
CA LEU A 116 9.81 3.61 -7.76
C LEU A 116 10.25 4.76 -8.64
N LYS A 117 9.52 4.97 -9.72
CA LYS A 117 9.62 6.17 -10.55
C LYS A 117 8.26 6.82 -10.68
N ILE A 118 8.15 8.09 -10.32
CA ILE A 118 6.96 8.89 -10.60
C ILE A 118 7.33 9.91 -11.67
N ALA A 119 6.53 9.96 -12.74
CA ALA A 119 6.67 10.95 -13.80
C ALA A 119 5.35 11.69 -14.03
N ASP A 120 5.43 12.95 -14.46
CA ASP A 120 4.26 13.69 -14.91
C ASP A 120 3.85 13.31 -16.35
N HIS A 121 2.72 13.83 -16.80
CA HIS A 121 2.21 13.63 -18.16
C HIS A 121 3.09 14.22 -19.29
N GLN A 122 4.06 15.07 -18.97
CA GLN A 122 5.10 15.52 -19.92
C GLN A 122 6.30 14.55 -19.98
N GLY A 123 6.34 13.56 -19.09
CA GLY A 123 7.46 12.62 -18.97
C GLY A 123 8.59 13.12 -18.06
N ASN A 124 8.42 14.25 -17.36
CA ASN A 124 9.42 14.70 -16.39
C ASN A 124 9.39 13.77 -15.18
N VAL A 125 10.56 13.28 -14.79
CA VAL A 125 10.71 12.43 -13.61
C VAL A 125 10.65 13.31 -12.35
N LEU A 126 9.61 13.12 -11.55
CA LEU A 126 9.40 13.81 -10.29
C LEU A 126 10.04 13.08 -9.11
N MET A 127 10.14 11.74 -9.21
CA MET A 127 10.77 10.90 -8.20
C MET A 127 11.40 9.68 -8.86
N ASP A 128 12.58 9.29 -8.38
CA ASP A 128 13.24 8.04 -8.74
C ASP A 128 14.02 7.51 -7.52
N LYS A 129 13.50 6.47 -6.85
CA LYS A 129 13.98 6.01 -5.54
C LYS A 129 13.94 4.49 -5.42
N VAL A 130 14.89 3.91 -4.69
CA VAL A 130 14.85 2.51 -4.22
C VAL A 130 14.25 2.46 -2.80
N VAL A 131 13.24 1.60 -2.58
CA VAL A 131 12.48 1.49 -1.31
C VAL A 131 12.89 0.27 -0.47
N LYS A 132 13.60 -0.70 -1.07
CA LYS A 132 14.15 -1.87 -0.37
C LYS A 132 15.50 -2.25 -0.95
N ASP A 133 16.50 -2.44 -0.10
CA ASP A 133 17.80 -3.00 -0.47
C ASP A 133 17.75 -4.53 -0.61
N SER A 134 18.59 -5.06 -1.49
CA SER A 134 18.62 -6.47 -1.87
C SER A 134 18.71 -7.42 -0.67
N LYS A 135 17.61 -8.12 -0.35
CA LYS A 135 17.67 -9.41 0.35
C LYS A 135 17.94 -10.51 -0.67
N ALA A 136 18.84 -11.44 -0.32
CA ALA A 136 19.31 -12.52 -1.19
C ALA A 136 18.16 -13.34 -1.82
N ALA A 137 18.46 -13.94 -2.97
CA ALA A 137 17.54 -14.56 -3.94
C ALA A 137 16.36 -15.36 -3.33
N GLN A 138 15.12 -15.05 -3.75
CA GLN A 138 13.92 -15.91 -3.72
C GLN A 138 12.73 -15.23 -4.41
N LYS A 139 11.66 -15.99 -4.70
CA LYS A 139 10.63 -15.73 -5.74
C LYS A 139 9.72 -14.51 -5.50
N THR A 140 9.25 -13.91 -6.60
CA THR A 140 8.27 -12.81 -6.66
C THR A 140 6.84 -13.36 -6.74
N VAL A 141 5.92 -12.84 -5.91
CA VAL A 141 4.49 -13.15 -5.93
C VAL A 141 3.71 -11.83 -6.08
N ILE A 142 2.81 -11.75 -7.07
CA ILE A 142 1.91 -10.61 -7.27
C ILE A 142 0.51 -11.06 -6.83
N LEU A 143 -0.06 -10.38 -5.83
CA LEU A 143 -1.41 -10.65 -5.34
C LEU A 143 -2.35 -9.54 -5.83
N THR A 144 -3.38 -9.92 -6.58
CA THR A 144 -4.48 -9.01 -6.96
C THR A 144 -5.74 -9.39 -6.19
N THR A 145 -6.70 -8.47 -6.11
CA THR A 145 -7.99 -8.73 -5.46
C THR A 145 -8.69 -9.92 -6.12
N LYS A 146 -9.39 -10.71 -5.30
CA LYS A 146 -10.31 -11.75 -5.78
C LYS A 146 -11.50 -11.07 -6.47
N GLU A 147 -11.86 -11.56 -7.65
CA GLU A 147 -13.13 -11.21 -8.33
C GLU A 147 -14.35 -11.62 -7.49
#